data_AF-A0A1S9I0E0-F1
#
_entry.id   AF-A0A1S9I0E0-F1
#
_cell.length_a   1.000
_cell.length_b   1.000
_cell.length_c   1.000
_cell.angle_alpha   90.00
_cell.angle_beta   90.00
_cell.angle_gamma   90.00
#
_symmetry.space_group_name_H-M   'P 1'
#
loop_
_entity.id
_entity.type
_entity.pdbx_description
1 polymer ?
#
loop_
_entity_poly.entity_id
_entity_poly.type
_entity_poly.pdbx_seq_one_letter_code
_entity_poly.pdbx_strand_id
1 'polypeptide(L)'
;MSMSAEHAEELKNEAAVVCCRTEEGTILSADNLEDPNIFPDMVDSGLLTIPENNLKVGQVIGAKLLKTIDSLTPLTPDIVEGYKEIGGEEESEEEVPKAEETVEVLEAPEVCEEGCMVTSVEGGVLKIKIEEGKGIDIELPL
;
A
#
# COMPACT_ATOMS: atom_id res chain seq x y z
N MET A 1 -0.15 -7.04 -10.86
CA MET A 1 -0.93 -6.37 -11.95
C MET A 1 -2.36 -6.43 -11.49
N SER A 2 -3.12 -5.35 -11.62
CA SER A 2 -4.50 -5.38 -11.13
C SER A 2 -5.36 -6.39 -11.88
N MET A 3 -6.33 -6.99 -11.18
CA MET A 3 -7.26 -7.97 -11.76
C MET A 3 -8.39 -7.31 -12.57
N SER A 4 -8.89 -7.99 -13.59
CA SER A 4 -10.12 -7.59 -14.28
C SER A 4 -11.35 -7.93 -13.45
N ALA A 5 -12.49 -7.27 -13.73
CA ALA A 5 -13.75 -7.55 -13.03
C ALA A 5 -14.21 -9.01 -13.17
N GLU A 6 -14.00 -9.63 -14.34
CA GLU A 6 -14.35 -11.03 -14.60
C GLU A 6 -13.53 -11.98 -13.69
N HIS A 7 -12.24 -11.70 -13.54
CA HIS A 7 -11.33 -12.49 -12.70
C HIS A 7 -11.66 -12.35 -11.20
N ALA A 8 -12.10 -11.16 -10.80
CA ALA A 8 -12.53 -10.89 -9.42
C ALA A 8 -13.76 -11.72 -9.02
N GLU A 9 -14.65 -12.03 -9.97
CA GLU A 9 -15.82 -12.88 -9.72
C GLU A 9 -15.45 -14.36 -9.54
N GLU A 10 -14.48 -14.84 -10.32
CA GLU A 10 -13.97 -16.21 -10.23
C GLU A 10 -13.24 -16.44 -8.89
N LEU A 11 -12.46 -15.46 -8.46
CA LEU A 11 -11.64 -15.51 -7.25
C LEU A 11 -12.27 -14.81 -6.05
N LYS A 12 -13.59 -14.61 -6.05
CA LYS A 12 -14.32 -13.93 -4.97
C LYS A 12 -14.11 -14.51 -3.57
N ASN A 13 -13.70 -15.78 -3.48
CA ASN A 13 -13.49 -16.49 -2.23
C ASN A 13 -12.05 -16.38 -1.70
N GLU A 14 -11.13 -15.88 -2.51
CA GLU A 14 -9.73 -15.76 -2.20
C GLU A 14 -9.43 -14.49 -1.40
N ALA A 15 -8.22 -14.43 -0.84
CA ALA A 15 -7.72 -13.30 -0.08
C ALA A 15 -7.76 -11.99 -0.88
N ALA A 16 -8.19 -10.89 -0.27
CA ALA A 16 -8.10 -9.57 -0.86
C ALA A 16 -6.81 -8.86 -0.42
N VAL A 17 -5.98 -8.48 -1.39
CA VAL A 17 -4.73 -7.74 -1.19
C VAL A 17 -4.69 -6.62 -2.21
N VAL A 18 -4.21 -5.43 -1.83
CA VAL A 18 -4.09 -4.32 -2.78
C VAL A 18 -2.91 -4.49 -3.73
N CYS A 19 -3.11 -4.17 -5.02
CA CYS A 19 -2.04 -4.23 -6.03
C CYS A 19 -1.09 -3.03 -5.93
N CYS A 20 -1.64 -1.84 -5.65
CA CYS A 20 -0.95 -0.57 -5.62
C CYS A 20 -1.28 0.18 -4.32
N ARG A 21 -0.48 1.21 -4.03
CA ARG A 21 -0.82 2.16 -2.97
C ARG A 21 -2.22 2.71 -3.24
N THR A 22 -3.10 2.56 -2.25
CA THR A 22 -4.49 2.97 -2.32
C THR A 22 -4.75 3.99 -1.24
N GLU A 23 -5.33 5.13 -1.63
CA GLU A 23 -5.56 6.26 -0.73
C GLU A 23 -6.80 6.04 0.14
N GLU A 24 -6.80 6.67 1.31
CA GLU A 24 -7.95 6.73 2.19
C GLU A 24 -9.18 7.27 1.46
N GLY A 25 -10.34 6.66 1.72
CA GLY A 25 -11.61 7.02 1.10
C GLY A 25 -11.83 6.43 -0.30
N THR A 26 -10.85 5.71 -0.86
CA THR A 26 -11.00 5.04 -2.16
C THR A 26 -12.04 3.92 -2.08
N ILE A 27 -12.91 3.85 -3.08
CA ILE A 27 -13.84 2.73 -3.28
C ILE A 27 -13.10 1.62 -4.02
N LEU A 28 -13.00 0.46 -3.38
CA LEU A 28 -12.24 -0.67 -3.91
C LEU A 28 -12.96 -1.32 -5.09
N SER A 29 -12.28 -1.37 -6.23
CA SER A 29 -12.69 -2.11 -7.42
C SER A 29 -11.73 -3.26 -7.72
N ALA A 30 -12.04 -4.08 -8.73
CA ALA A 30 -11.15 -5.13 -9.20
C ALA A 30 -9.76 -4.58 -9.57
N ASP A 31 -9.70 -3.37 -10.11
CA ASP A 31 -8.45 -2.71 -10.48
C ASP A 31 -7.56 -2.36 -9.28
N ASN A 32 -8.11 -2.32 -8.06
CA ASN A 32 -7.32 -2.07 -6.85
C ASN A 32 -6.74 -3.35 -6.24
N LEU A 33 -7.22 -4.53 -6.65
CA LEU A 33 -6.87 -5.80 -6.03
C LEU A 33 -5.82 -6.55 -6.87
N GLU A 34 -4.91 -7.23 -6.17
CA GLU A 34 -3.89 -8.09 -6.76
C GLU A 34 -4.44 -9.51 -6.99
N ASP A 35 -3.92 -10.21 -8.00
CA ASP A 35 -4.35 -11.56 -8.36
C ASP A 35 -4.01 -12.60 -7.28
N PRO A 36 -5.00 -13.28 -6.67
CA PRO A 36 -4.74 -14.32 -5.68
C PRO A 36 -3.93 -15.50 -6.18
N ASN A 37 -3.92 -15.78 -7.48
CA ASN A 37 -3.15 -16.90 -8.04
C ASN A 37 -1.64 -16.73 -7.87
N ILE A 38 -1.14 -15.49 -7.72
CA ILE A 38 0.29 -15.21 -7.54
C ILE A 38 0.69 -15.12 -6.07
N PHE A 39 -0.27 -15.17 -5.14
CA PHE A 39 0.02 -15.08 -3.71
C PHE A 39 0.91 -16.21 -3.19
N PRO A 40 0.79 -17.48 -3.62
CA PRO A 40 1.71 -18.53 -3.18
C PRO A 40 3.17 -18.16 -3.44
N ASP A 41 3.49 -17.67 -4.65
CA ASP A 41 4.85 -17.25 -5.00
C ASP A 41 5.32 -16.02 -4.20
N MET A 42 4.40 -15.09 -3.91
CA MET A 42 4.69 -13.90 -3.10
C MET A 42 4.89 -14.23 -1.60
N VAL A 43 4.17 -15.20 -1.07
CA VAL A 43 4.34 -15.70 0.30
C VAL A 43 5.64 -16.50 0.40
N ASP A 44 5.92 -17.35 -0.58
CA ASP A 44 7.14 -18.17 -0.62
C ASP A 44 8.41 -17.32 -0.75
N SER A 45 8.34 -16.19 -1.47
CA SER A 45 9.42 -15.20 -1.56
C SER A 45 9.54 -14.30 -0.32
N GLY A 46 8.60 -14.37 0.62
CA GLY A 46 8.55 -13.53 1.81
C GLY A 46 8.14 -12.08 1.54
N LEU A 47 7.57 -11.78 0.36
CA LEU A 47 7.07 -10.46 0.00
C LEU A 47 5.69 -10.17 0.59
N LEU A 48 4.85 -11.20 0.76
CA LEU A 48 3.47 -11.08 1.23
C LEU A 48 3.25 -11.94 2.47
N THR A 49 2.53 -11.39 3.45
CA THR A 49 2.06 -12.15 4.62
C THR A 49 0.56 -11.96 4.73
N ILE A 50 -0.22 -13.04 4.60
CA ILE A 50 -1.68 -12.99 4.66
C ILE A 50 -2.12 -13.40 6.06
N PRO A 51 -2.75 -12.51 6.86
CA PRO A 51 -3.24 -12.83 8.19
C PRO A 51 -4.55 -13.63 8.13
N GLU A 52 -4.92 -14.31 9.22
CA GLU A 52 -6.14 -15.12 9.30
C GLU A 52 -7.43 -14.28 9.22
N ASN A 53 -7.37 -13.01 9.61
CA ASN A 53 -8.50 -12.06 9.58
C ASN A 53 -8.66 -11.34 8.23
N ASN A 54 -8.02 -11.84 7.17
CA ASN A 54 -8.06 -11.21 5.86
C ASN A 54 -9.45 -11.35 5.21
N LEU A 55 -9.94 -10.25 4.64
CA LEU A 55 -11.19 -10.20 3.88
C LEU A 55 -11.04 -10.86 2.52
N LYS A 56 -12.16 -11.26 1.93
CA LYS A 56 -12.18 -11.88 0.61
C LYS A 56 -12.43 -10.86 -0.50
N VAL A 57 -11.96 -11.16 -1.72
CA VAL A 57 -12.14 -10.31 -2.91
C VAL A 57 -13.62 -9.93 -3.07
N GLY A 58 -14.54 -10.88 -3.02
CA GLY A 58 -15.98 -10.61 -3.21
C GLY A 58 -16.60 -9.74 -2.10
N GLN A 59 -15.97 -9.64 -0.94
CA GLN A 59 -16.47 -8.86 0.19
C GLN A 59 -16.03 -7.40 0.11
N VAL A 60 -14.81 -7.16 -0.37
CA VAL A 60 -14.20 -5.82 -0.41
C VAL A 60 -14.59 -5.03 -1.65
N ILE A 61 -15.07 -5.68 -2.72
CA ILE A 61 -15.49 -4.97 -3.94
C ILE A 61 -16.69 -4.08 -3.63
N GLY A 62 -16.50 -2.77 -3.78
CA GLY A 62 -17.44 -1.71 -3.43
C GLY A 62 -17.27 -1.15 -2.02
N ALA A 63 -16.35 -1.69 -1.22
CA ALA A 63 -16.06 -1.21 0.13
C ALA A 63 -15.12 0.01 0.08
N LYS A 64 -15.17 0.85 1.13
CA LYS A 64 -14.38 2.07 1.25
C LYS A 64 -13.18 1.84 2.14
N LEU A 65 -12.01 2.31 1.71
CA LEU A 65 -10.80 2.22 2.51
C LEU A 65 -10.77 3.32 3.60
N LEU A 66 -10.46 2.95 4.85
CA LEU A 66 -10.45 3.86 5.99
C LEU A 66 -9.10 4.55 6.23
N LYS A 67 -8.02 4.03 5.65
CA LYS A 67 -6.67 4.56 5.81
C LYS A 67 -5.88 4.31 4.54
N THR A 68 -4.91 5.17 4.24
CA THR A 68 -3.99 4.93 3.13
C THR A 68 -3.12 3.70 3.42
N ILE A 69 -3.04 2.77 2.46
CA ILE A 69 -2.20 1.58 2.56
C ILE A 69 -1.30 1.42 1.34
N ASP A 70 -0.14 0.81 1.54
CA ASP A 70 0.82 0.51 0.48
C ASP A 70 0.45 -0.78 -0.27
N SER A 71 1.09 -0.99 -1.42
CA SER A 71 0.95 -2.21 -2.22
C SER A 71 1.25 -3.47 -1.41
N LEU A 72 0.62 -4.59 -1.77
CA LEU A 72 0.77 -5.88 -1.10
C LEU A 72 0.29 -5.89 0.35
N THR A 73 -0.56 -4.94 0.73
CA THR A 73 -1.20 -4.92 2.04
C THR A 73 -2.49 -5.76 2.00
N PRO A 74 -2.63 -6.80 2.84
CA PRO A 74 -3.87 -7.55 2.97
C PRO A 74 -4.99 -6.69 3.57
N LEU A 75 -6.20 -6.83 3.02
CA LEU A 75 -7.36 -6.07 3.48
C LEU A 75 -8.00 -6.76 4.68
N THR A 76 -8.18 -6.00 5.75
CA THR A 76 -8.75 -6.48 7.02
C THR A 76 -10.00 -5.66 7.37
N PRO A 77 -10.90 -6.20 8.21
CA PRO A 77 -12.10 -5.49 8.66
C PRO A 77 -11.80 -4.15 9.35
N ASP A 78 -10.62 -4.01 9.96
CA ASP A 78 -10.22 -2.81 10.70
C ASP A 78 -9.90 -1.61 9.79
N ILE A 79 -9.72 -1.84 8.48
CA ILE A 79 -9.21 -0.84 7.53
C ILE A 79 -10.14 -0.62 6.34
N VAL A 80 -11.24 -1.38 6.29
CA VAL A 80 -12.24 -1.35 5.22
C VAL A 80 -13.61 -1.17 5.86
N GLU A 81 -14.37 -0.19 5.37
CA GLU A 81 -15.75 0.08 5.75
C GLU A 81 -16.71 -0.34 4.63
N GLY A 82 -17.89 -0.85 4.99
CA GLY A 82 -18.91 -1.23 4.01
C GLY A 82 -18.58 -2.50 3.20
N TYR A 83 -17.73 -3.39 3.73
CA TYR A 83 -17.52 -4.70 3.11
C TYR A 83 -18.78 -5.57 3.24
N LYS A 84 -19.07 -6.36 2.22
CA LYS A 84 -20.23 -7.27 2.22
C LYS A 84 -19.96 -8.40 3.21
N GLU A 85 -20.56 -8.34 4.39
CA GLU A 85 -20.66 -9.51 5.25
C GLU A 85 -21.47 -10.58 4.53
N ILE A 86 -20.94 -11.81 4.47
CA ILE A 86 -21.67 -12.95 3.92
C ILE A 86 -22.75 -13.30 4.96
N GLY A 87 -23.89 -12.59 4.92
CA GLY A 87 -25.05 -12.86 5.76
C GLY A 87 -25.75 -11.66 6.43
N GLY A 88 -25.80 -10.47 5.82
CA GLY A 88 -26.60 -9.36 6.35
C GLY A 88 -26.95 -8.30 5.30
N GLU A 89 -28.23 -7.97 5.21
CA GLU A 89 -28.83 -6.97 4.31
C GLU A 89 -28.46 -5.52 4.70
N GLU A 90 -28.17 -4.73 3.67
CA GLU A 90 -28.47 -3.30 3.44
C GLU A 90 -27.91 -2.17 4.36
N GLU A 91 -27.63 -1.05 3.67
CA GLU A 91 -27.41 0.35 4.11
C GLU A 91 -25.99 0.78 4.55
N SER A 92 -25.31 1.53 3.65
CA SER A 92 -25.06 2.96 3.91
C SER A 92 -24.77 3.70 2.61
N GLU A 93 -25.58 4.72 2.39
CA GLU A 93 -25.57 5.71 1.32
C GLU A 93 -24.24 6.49 1.22
N GLU A 94 -23.97 6.92 -0.03
CA GLU A 94 -23.60 8.29 -0.44
C GLU A 94 -22.96 9.21 0.63
N GLU A 95 -21.75 9.73 0.37
CA GLU A 95 -21.50 11.18 0.35
C GLU A 95 -20.22 11.50 -0.44
N VAL A 96 -20.44 12.14 -1.59
CA VAL A 96 -19.47 12.99 -2.29
C VAL A 96 -19.48 14.33 -1.55
N PRO A 97 -18.31 14.97 -1.34
CA PRO A 97 -18.26 16.36 -1.78
C PRO A 97 -16.97 16.70 -2.53
N LYS A 98 -17.22 17.38 -3.64
CA LYS A 98 -16.31 18.23 -4.40
C LYS A 98 -16.22 19.59 -3.72
N ALA A 99 -15.02 20.09 -3.46
CA ALA A 99 -14.61 21.53 -3.41
C ALA A 99 -13.10 21.56 -3.09
N GLU A 100 -12.20 21.78 -4.05
CA GLU A 100 -11.69 23.09 -4.53
C GLU A 100 -11.05 24.01 -3.46
N GLU A 101 -9.85 24.46 -3.84
CA GLU A 101 -9.07 25.64 -3.42
C GLU A 101 -8.03 25.59 -2.27
N THR A 102 -6.76 25.69 -2.71
CA THR A 102 -5.70 26.68 -2.37
C THR A 102 -5.39 26.92 -0.88
N VAL A 103 -4.12 26.92 -0.45
CA VAL A 103 -3.21 28.10 -0.48
C VAL A 103 -1.78 27.66 -0.08
N GLU A 104 -0.79 28.19 -0.80
CA GLU A 104 0.66 28.18 -0.51
C GLU A 104 1.01 28.81 0.84
N VAL A 105 2.07 28.37 1.55
CA VAL A 105 3.06 29.26 2.20
C VAL A 105 4.41 28.51 2.39
N LEU A 106 5.47 29.24 2.08
CA LEU A 106 6.90 28.95 2.00
C LEU A 106 7.68 28.95 3.34
N GLU A 107 8.87 28.31 3.28
CA GLU A 107 10.18 28.59 3.93
C GLU A 107 10.52 28.22 5.41
N ALA A 108 11.27 27.09 5.57
CA ALA A 108 12.67 26.86 6.08
C ALA A 108 13.33 27.72 7.21
N PRO A 109 14.51 27.34 7.81
CA PRO A 109 15.06 26.06 8.33
C PRO A 109 15.86 26.20 9.70
N GLU A 110 16.75 25.22 10.03
CA GLU A 110 17.82 25.11 11.09
C GLU A 110 17.47 24.20 12.33
N VAL A 111 18.26 23.28 12.95
CA VAL A 111 19.70 22.98 13.16
C VAL A 111 19.91 21.45 13.47
N CYS A 112 21.16 21.00 13.30
CA CYS A 112 21.83 19.67 13.36
C CYS A 112 21.78 18.78 14.64
N GLU A 113 22.04 17.47 14.46
CA GLU A 113 22.95 16.65 15.30
C GLU A 113 23.53 15.40 14.57
N GLU A 114 24.63 14.88 15.13
CA GLU A 114 25.71 13.99 14.65
C GLU A 114 25.40 12.64 13.97
N GLY A 115 26.27 12.23 13.01
CA GLY A 115 26.38 10.85 12.51
C GLY A 115 27.59 10.66 11.57
N CYS A 116 28.65 9.99 12.04
CA CYS A 116 29.95 9.84 11.35
C CYS A 116 29.87 8.96 10.08
N MET A 117 30.34 9.47 8.93
CA MET A 117 30.44 8.71 7.66
C MET A 117 31.90 8.39 7.35
N VAL A 118 32.22 7.12 7.06
CA VAL A 118 33.57 6.69 6.63
C VAL A 118 33.51 6.14 5.21
N THR A 119 34.31 6.73 4.31
CA THR A 119 34.41 6.33 2.90
C THR A 119 35.80 5.74 2.61
N SER A 120 35.85 4.63 1.85
CA SER A 120 37.09 4.04 1.36
C SER A 120 36.86 3.34 0.02
N VAL A 121 37.85 3.39 -0.87
CA VAL A 121 37.78 2.84 -2.23
C VAL A 121 38.95 1.87 -2.45
N GLU A 122 38.63 0.58 -2.60
CA GLU A 122 39.58 -0.46 -2.98
C GLU A 122 38.96 -1.34 -4.08
N GLY A 123 39.67 -1.52 -5.20
CA GLY A 123 39.31 -2.54 -6.21
C GLY A 123 38.05 -2.27 -7.04
N GLY A 124 37.70 -1.01 -7.30
CA GLY A 124 36.58 -0.66 -8.20
C GLY A 124 35.18 -0.78 -7.59
N VAL A 125 35.06 -0.97 -6.27
CA VAL A 125 33.79 -1.01 -5.56
C VAL A 125 33.78 0.05 -4.46
N LEU A 126 32.84 1.00 -4.53
CA LEU A 126 32.60 1.99 -3.47
C LEU A 126 31.80 1.35 -2.34
N LYS A 127 32.38 1.30 -1.12
CA LYS A 127 31.72 0.75 0.07
C LYS A 127 31.46 1.88 1.06
N ILE A 128 30.19 2.13 1.35
CA ILE A 128 29.73 3.16 2.27
C ILE A 128 29.01 2.46 3.42
N LYS A 129 29.45 2.70 4.66
CA LYS A 129 28.79 2.19 5.87
C LYS A 129 28.14 3.35 6.62
N ILE A 130 26.87 3.16 6.97
CA ILE A 130 26.02 4.14 7.64
C ILE A 130 25.43 3.46 8.87
N GLU A 131 25.71 3.97 10.07
CA GLU A 131 25.25 3.39 11.34
C GLU A 131 23.90 3.95 11.80
N GLU A 132 23.58 5.22 11.51
CA GLU A 132 22.22 5.79 11.61
C GLU A 132 21.90 6.53 10.30
N GLY A 133 20.87 6.09 9.58
CA GLY A 133 20.57 6.57 8.23
C GLY A 133 19.44 7.60 8.21
N LYS A 134 19.77 8.89 8.35
CA LYS A 134 18.80 9.97 8.10
C LYS A 134 19.39 11.01 7.15
N GLY A 135 18.63 11.36 6.11
CA GLY A 135 18.95 12.46 5.19
C GLY A 135 20.19 12.23 4.32
N ILE A 136 20.36 11.04 3.75
CA ILE A 136 21.53 10.71 2.92
C ILE A 136 21.16 10.82 1.45
N ASP A 137 21.83 11.73 0.74
CA ASP A 137 21.73 11.86 -0.72
C ASP A 137 23.14 11.69 -1.33
N ILE A 138 23.28 10.70 -2.22
CA ILE A 138 24.57 10.30 -2.79
C ILE A 138 24.45 10.31 -4.31
N GLU A 139 25.09 11.29 -4.94
CA GLU A 139 25.32 11.30 -6.39
C GLU A 139 26.78 10.96 -6.70
N LEU A 140 26.99 9.92 -7.51
CA LEU A 140 28.29 9.47 -7.98
C LEU A 140 28.40 9.73 -9.50
N PRO A 141 29.28 10.64 -9.97
CA PRO A 141 29.72 10.60 -11.35
C PRO A 141 30.71 9.44 -11.51
N LEU A 142 30.55 8.66 -12.58
CA LEU A 142 31.45 7.56 -12.93
C LEU A 142 32.87 8.05 -13.25
#